data_AF-A0A851BF98-F1
#
_entry.id   AF-A0A851BF98-F1
#
_cell.length_a   1.000
_cell.length_b   1.000
_cell.length_c   1.000
_cell.angle_alpha   90.00
_cell.angle_beta   90.00
_cell.angle_gamma   90.00
#
_symmetry.space_group_name_H-M   'P 1'
#
loop_
_entity.id
_entity.type
_entity.pdbx_description
1 polymer ?
#
loop_
_entity_poly.entity_id
_entity_poly.type
_entity_poly.pdbx_seq_one_letter_code
_entity_poly.pdbx_strand_id
1 'polypeptide(L)'
;PAQQREPLQADFPKKKDSVQRWELLRGRVERTRAGGRGTALGPCYADWEVMLQFCFPRLDINVSKGLGHLLKSPFSVHPKTGGCGVARGKAGLRGRRDPALSPGRVSVPLDLQRLDQFDPFAVPTITSLCHELDTAGSDGEQEDVGEMKPKRRARDYKKTSLAPYVRVFEQFVEGMESARRGERIRQSGEGPQ
;
A
#
# COMPACT_ATOMS: atom_id res chain seq x y z
N PRO A 1 -24.08 0.34 -26.11
CA PRO A 1 -24.11 1.07 -24.81
C PRO A 1 -25.46 1.74 -24.47
N ALA A 2 -26.04 2.55 -25.38
CA ALA A 2 -27.28 3.31 -25.10
C ALA A 2 -28.53 2.43 -24.89
N GLN A 3 -28.69 1.35 -25.66
CA GLN A 3 -29.87 0.47 -25.60
C GLN A 3 -30.09 -0.23 -24.24
N GLN A 4 -29.03 -0.46 -23.46
CA GLN A 4 -29.15 -1.07 -22.13
C GLN A 4 -29.35 -0.02 -21.03
N ARG A 5 -29.06 1.25 -21.29
CA ARG A 5 -29.05 2.31 -20.27
C ARG A 5 -30.44 2.63 -19.75
N GLU A 6 -31.41 2.87 -20.64
CA GLU A 6 -32.79 3.18 -20.25
C GLU A 6 -33.44 2.08 -19.40
N PRO A 7 -33.40 0.79 -19.81
CA PRO A 7 -34.04 -0.25 -19.00
C PRO A 7 -33.26 -0.58 -17.72
N LEU A 8 -31.94 -0.38 -17.67
CA LEU A 8 -31.18 -0.42 -16.41
C LEU A 8 -31.58 0.73 -15.48
N GLN A 9 -31.76 1.94 -16.02
CA GLN A 9 -32.14 3.13 -15.25
C GLN A 9 -33.56 3.02 -14.68
N ALA A 10 -34.47 2.34 -15.38
CA ALA A 10 -35.82 2.04 -14.87
C ALA A 10 -35.83 0.94 -13.78
N ASP A 11 -34.92 -0.04 -13.87
CA ASP A 11 -34.90 -1.19 -12.95
C ASP A 11 -34.02 -1.00 -11.72
N PHE A 12 -32.99 -0.16 -11.78
CA PHE A 12 -32.09 0.12 -10.66
C PHE A 12 -32.81 0.67 -9.42
N PRO A 13 -33.78 1.61 -9.52
CA PRO A 13 -34.54 2.08 -8.37
C PRO A 13 -35.42 0.99 -7.72
N LYS A 14 -35.75 -0.09 -8.46
CA LYS A 14 -36.56 -1.21 -7.96
C LYS A 14 -35.75 -2.20 -7.11
N LYS A 15 -34.42 -2.05 -7.04
CA LYS A 15 -33.52 -2.95 -6.30
C LYS A 15 -33.05 -2.29 -5.00
N LYS A 16 -32.92 -3.08 -3.94
CA LYS A 16 -32.55 -2.58 -2.60
C LYS A 16 -31.05 -2.33 -2.48
N ASP A 17 -30.22 -3.25 -3.00
CA ASP A 17 -28.78 -3.26 -2.75
C ASP A 17 -27.94 -3.12 -4.03
N SER A 18 -26.67 -2.71 -3.88
CA SER A 18 -25.70 -2.64 -4.98
C SER A 18 -25.46 -4.01 -5.63
N VAL A 19 -25.40 -5.09 -4.84
CA VAL A 19 -25.24 -6.47 -5.31
C VAL A 19 -26.36 -6.85 -6.28
N GLN A 20 -27.62 -6.57 -5.91
CA GLN A 20 -28.78 -6.88 -6.76
C GLN A 20 -28.78 -6.08 -8.07
N ARG A 21 -28.32 -4.82 -8.04
CA ARG A 21 -28.18 -3.99 -9.24
C ARG A 21 -27.07 -4.51 -10.15
N TRP A 22 -25.96 -4.96 -9.56
CA TRP A 22 -24.84 -5.55 -10.28
C TRP A 22 -25.21 -6.86 -10.99
N GLU A 23 -25.91 -7.76 -10.30
CA GLU A 23 -26.39 -9.02 -10.90
C GLU A 23 -27.37 -8.77 -12.05
N LEU A 24 -28.23 -7.77 -11.94
CA LEU A 24 -29.14 -7.38 -13.02
C LEU A 24 -28.39 -6.83 -14.24
N LEU A 25 -27.33 -6.04 -14.03
CA LEU A 25 -26.45 -5.55 -15.09
C LEU A 25 -25.71 -6.71 -15.77
N ARG A 26 -25.03 -7.57 -15.00
CA ARG A 26 -24.30 -8.74 -15.51
C ARG A 26 -25.23 -9.66 -16.30
N GLY A 27 -26.40 -9.99 -15.77
CA GLY A 27 -27.36 -10.85 -16.46
C GLY A 27 -27.89 -10.28 -17.78
N ARG A 28 -27.94 -8.95 -17.94
CA ARG A 28 -28.32 -8.30 -19.22
C ARG A 28 -27.17 -8.28 -20.22
N VAL A 29 -25.96 -7.97 -19.75
CA VAL A 29 -24.75 -7.94 -20.59
C VAL A 29 -24.43 -9.35 -21.10
N GLU A 30 -24.49 -10.37 -20.24
CA GLU A 30 -24.20 -11.76 -20.61
C GLU A 30 -25.22 -12.32 -21.61
N ARG A 31 -26.52 -11.98 -21.47
CA ARG A 31 -27.55 -12.33 -22.46
C ARG A 31 -27.28 -11.72 -23.83
N THR A 32 -26.75 -10.50 -23.87
CA THR A 32 -26.35 -9.83 -25.12
C THR A 32 -25.13 -10.52 -25.74
N ARG A 33 -24.23 -11.06 -24.91
CA ARG A 33 -23.04 -11.80 -25.31
C ARG A 33 -23.38 -13.21 -25.85
N ALA A 34 -24.30 -13.91 -25.19
CA ALA A 34 -24.71 -15.26 -25.53
C ALA A 34 -25.71 -15.34 -26.70
N GLY A 35 -26.55 -14.32 -26.89
CA GLY A 35 -27.60 -14.27 -27.92
C GLY A 35 -27.11 -13.91 -29.33
N GLY A 36 -25.93 -14.38 -29.72
CA GLY A 36 -25.26 -14.01 -30.97
C GLY A 36 -26.18 -14.00 -32.20
N ARG A 37 -26.06 -12.93 -33.00
CA ARG A 37 -26.62 -12.69 -34.37
C ARG A 37 -27.89 -11.82 -34.52
N GLY A 38 -28.33 -11.06 -33.51
CA GLY A 38 -29.53 -10.20 -33.64
C GLY A 38 -29.34 -8.68 -33.56
N THR A 39 -28.25 -8.17 -32.99
CA THR A 39 -28.07 -6.73 -32.72
C THR A 39 -26.91 -6.16 -33.53
N ALA A 40 -27.17 -5.11 -34.32
CA ALA A 40 -26.24 -4.46 -35.24
C ALA A 40 -24.94 -3.88 -34.61
N LEU A 41 -24.74 -4.01 -33.29
CA LEU A 41 -23.68 -3.32 -32.52
C LEU A 41 -22.71 -4.27 -31.78
N GLY A 42 -22.75 -5.58 -32.04
CA GLY A 42 -21.80 -6.54 -31.44
C GLY A 42 -21.99 -6.78 -29.93
N PRO A 43 -21.16 -7.65 -29.32
CA PRO A 43 -21.22 -7.96 -27.90
C PRO A 43 -20.85 -6.75 -27.02
N CYS A 44 -21.55 -6.59 -25.90
CA CYS A 44 -21.29 -5.53 -24.92
C CYS A 44 -20.39 -6.06 -23.79
N TYR A 45 -19.39 -5.28 -23.39
CA TYR A 45 -18.45 -5.59 -22.29
C TYR A 45 -18.53 -4.56 -21.15
N ALA A 46 -19.70 -3.94 -20.97
CA ALA A 46 -19.87 -2.85 -20.01
C ALA A 46 -19.60 -3.28 -18.55
N ASP A 47 -19.82 -4.55 -18.21
CA ASP A 47 -19.46 -5.12 -16.92
C ASP A 47 -17.94 -5.09 -16.71
N TRP A 48 -17.15 -5.54 -17.70
CA TRP A 48 -15.69 -5.46 -17.66
C TRP A 48 -15.16 -4.03 -17.64
N GLU A 49 -15.73 -3.13 -18.45
CA GLU A 49 -15.35 -1.72 -18.45
C GLU A 49 -15.58 -1.06 -17.08
N VAL A 50 -16.71 -1.36 -16.43
CA VAL A 50 -16.99 -0.88 -15.08
C VAL A 50 -16.01 -1.51 -14.07
N MET A 51 -15.76 -2.82 -14.15
CA MET A 51 -14.77 -3.47 -13.27
C MET A 51 -13.38 -2.86 -13.41
N LEU A 52 -12.91 -2.62 -14.64
CA LEU A 52 -11.61 -2.01 -14.89
C LEU A 52 -11.57 -0.57 -14.39
N GLN A 53 -12.60 0.23 -14.65
CA GLN A 53 -12.63 1.63 -14.25
C GLN A 53 -12.57 1.82 -12.72
N PHE A 54 -13.16 0.90 -11.96
CA PHE A 54 -13.24 0.96 -10.50
C PHE A 54 -12.15 0.17 -9.78
N CYS A 55 -11.70 -0.97 -10.32
CA CYS A 55 -10.78 -1.88 -9.63
C CYS A 55 -9.37 -1.88 -10.22
N PHE A 56 -9.16 -1.38 -11.44
CA PHE A 56 -7.82 -1.37 -12.04
C PHE A 56 -6.97 -0.22 -11.47
N PRO A 57 -5.68 -0.46 -11.13
CA PRO A 57 -4.81 0.57 -10.58
C PRO A 57 -4.61 1.72 -11.57
N ARG A 58 -4.77 2.95 -11.09
CA ARG A 58 -4.47 4.16 -11.86
C ARG A 58 -2.97 4.41 -11.81
N LEU A 59 -2.29 4.17 -12.92
CA LEU A 59 -0.84 4.33 -13.02
C LEU A 59 -0.48 5.79 -13.33
N ASP A 60 0.39 6.38 -12.52
CA ASP A 60 1.01 7.67 -12.84
C ASP A 60 2.12 7.45 -13.87
N ILE A 61 1.79 7.78 -15.12
CA ILE A 61 2.69 7.56 -16.27
C ILE A 61 3.96 8.41 -16.18
N ASN A 62 3.92 9.54 -15.49
CA ASN A 62 5.09 10.39 -15.38
C ASN A 62 6.14 9.64 -14.60
N VAL A 63 5.80 9.01 -13.47
CA VAL A 63 6.76 8.29 -12.63
C VAL A 63 7.57 7.22 -13.40
N SER A 64 6.96 6.53 -14.37
CA SER A 64 7.60 5.40 -15.07
C SER A 64 8.34 5.74 -16.37
N LYS A 65 8.21 6.96 -16.91
CA LYS A 65 8.75 7.30 -18.25
C LYS A 65 10.20 7.80 -18.26
N GLY A 66 10.61 8.50 -17.20
CA GLY A 66 11.91 9.20 -17.16
C GLY A 66 12.88 8.54 -16.18
N LEU A 67 14.14 8.41 -16.57
CA LEU A 67 15.21 7.88 -15.71
C LEU A 67 15.63 8.86 -14.58
N GLY A 68 15.18 10.12 -14.64
CA GLY A 68 15.52 11.17 -13.66
C GLY A 68 14.51 11.36 -12.53
N HIS A 69 13.51 10.49 -12.39
CA HIS A 69 12.48 10.68 -11.36
C HIS A 69 12.97 10.28 -9.97
N LEU A 70 12.77 11.21 -9.04
CA LEU A 70 13.04 10.98 -7.63
C LEU A 70 11.83 10.33 -6.97
N LEU A 71 12.01 9.11 -6.50
CA LEU A 71 11.02 8.39 -5.72
C LEU A 71 11.36 8.46 -4.23
N LYS A 72 10.32 8.30 -3.40
CA LYS A 72 10.50 8.24 -1.95
C LYS A 72 11.31 6.99 -1.59
N SER A 73 12.36 7.17 -0.80
CA SER A 73 13.15 6.05 -0.28
C SER A 73 12.30 5.16 0.64
N PRO A 74 12.43 3.82 0.56
CA PRO A 74 11.95 2.92 1.60
C PRO A 74 12.41 3.38 2.98
N PHE A 75 11.57 3.14 4.00
CA PHE A 75 11.75 3.55 5.40
C PHE A 75 11.75 5.07 5.66
N SER A 76 11.47 5.91 4.66
CA SER A 76 11.29 7.35 4.88
C SER A 76 10.04 7.64 5.73
N VAL A 77 10.12 8.63 6.61
CA VAL A 77 8.99 9.11 7.41
C VAL A 77 8.14 10.09 6.59
N HIS A 78 6.83 9.85 6.51
CA HIS A 78 5.91 10.74 5.83
C HIS A 78 5.34 11.80 6.80
N PRO A 79 5.69 13.09 6.64
CA PRO A 79 5.41 14.11 7.67
C PRO A 79 3.93 14.43 7.88
N LYS A 80 3.02 13.96 7.01
CA LYS A 80 1.59 14.32 7.03
C LYS A 80 0.61 13.14 7.16
N THR A 81 1.07 11.91 7.42
CA THR A 81 0.16 10.72 7.47
C THR A 81 -0.37 10.41 8.88
N GLY A 82 0.03 11.18 9.89
CA GLY A 82 -0.39 10.97 11.28
C GLY A 82 -1.81 11.44 11.63
N GLY A 83 -2.63 11.84 10.64
CA GLY A 83 -3.95 12.40 10.88
C GLY A 83 -4.93 12.12 9.76
N CYS A 84 -5.48 10.90 9.69
CA CYS A 84 -6.83 10.76 9.16
C CYS A 84 -7.75 11.27 10.26
N GLY A 85 -8.24 12.50 10.10
CA GLY A 85 -8.97 13.23 11.13
C GLY A 85 -10.25 12.54 11.55
N VAL A 86 -10.24 11.89 12.72
CA VAL A 86 -11.45 11.79 13.54
C VAL A 86 -11.59 13.15 14.20
N ALA A 87 -12.40 14.03 13.60
CA ALA A 87 -12.83 15.25 14.25
C ALA A 87 -13.68 14.87 15.48
N ARG A 88 -13.03 14.63 16.63
CA ARG A 88 -13.71 14.66 17.91
C ARG A 88 -14.08 16.12 18.18
N GLY A 89 -15.28 16.51 17.75
CA GLY A 89 -15.87 17.75 18.17
C GLY A 89 -16.01 17.74 19.69
N LYS A 90 -15.32 18.65 20.38
CA LYS A 90 -15.83 19.30 21.59
C LYS A 90 -15.25 20.71 21.73
N ALA A 91 -16.17 21.57 22.14
CA ALA A 91 -16.12 22.99 22.36
C ALA A 91 -14.88 23.51 23.12
N GLY A 92 -14.44 24.70 22.70
CA GLY A 92 -14.10 25.83 23.56
C GLY A 92 -13.09 25.60 24.67
N LEU A 93 -11.86 26.05 24.46
CA LEU A 93 -11.12 26.91 25.40
C LEU A 93 -9.85 27.41 24.73
N ARG A 94 -9.65 28.73 24.83
CA ARG A 94 -8.50 29.47 24.29
C ARG A 94 -7.22 28.96 24.95
N GLY A 95 -6.30 28.50 24.11
CA GLY A 95 -4.90 28.29 24.42
C GLY A 95 -4.21 28.00 23.08
N ARG A 96 -3.21 28.81 22.71
CA ARG A 96 -2.32 28.49 21.59
C ARG A 96 -1.65 27.15 21.91
N ARG A 97 -2.25 26.05 21.46
CA ARG A 97 -1.54 24.80 21.26
C ARG A 97 -0.81 24.94 19.94
N ASP A 98 0.50 24.76 19.98
CA ASP A 98 1.31 24.51 18.78
C ASP A 98 0.58 23.52 17.89
N PRO A 99 0.58 23.67 16.56
CA PRO A 99 -0.07 22.71 15.68
C PRO A 99 0.59 21.36 15.96
N ALA A 100 -0.15 20.47 16.63
CA ALA A 100 0.33 19.14 16.99
C ALA A 100 0.94 18.52 15.74
N LEU A 101 2.26 18.39 15.73
CA LEU A 101 3.00 17.76 14.65
C LEU A 101 2.57 16.30 14.66
N SER A 102 1.55 15.97 13.85
CA SER A 102 1.04 14.61 13.77
C SER A 102 2.20 13.69 13.39
N PRO A 103 2.46 12.64 14.18
CA PRO A 103 3.66 11.84 14.01
C PRO A 103 3.62 11.15 12.64
N GLY A 104 4.69 11.31 11.87
CA GLY A 104 4.76 10.76 10.52
C GLY A 104 4.81 9.23 10.52
N ARG A 105 4.14 8.60 9.55
CA ARG A 105 4.21 7.13 9.36
C ARG A 105 5.45 6.75 8.57
N VAL A 106 6.03 5.60 8.89
CA VAL A 106 7.18 5.05 8.17
C VAL A 106 6.72 4.41 6.86
N SER A 107 7.43 4.65 5.76
CA SER A 107 7.17 4.00 4.47
C SER A 107 7.76 2.59 4.47
N VAL A 108 6.96 1.62 4.89
CA VAL A 108 7.41 0.23 5.06
C VAL A 108 7.27 -0.61 3.78
N PRO A 109 8.17 -1.57 3.53
CA PRO A 109 8.00 -2.58 2.48
C PRO A 109 6.73 -3.41 2.69
N LEU A 110 6.11 -3.83 1.58
CA LEU A 110 4.91 -4.67 1.58
C LEU A 110 5.29 -6.13 1.38
N ASP A 111 4.71 -7.01 2.21
CA ASP A 111 4.81 -8.45 2.03
C ASP A 111 3.77 -8.92 1.00
N LEU A 112 4.25 -9.39 -0.15
CA LEU A 112 3.40 -9.89 -1.24
C LEU A 112 2.61 -11.16 -0.86
N GLN A 113 3.08 -11.94 0.12
CA GLN A 113 2.40 -13.17 0.56
C GLN A 113 1.22 -12.90 1.48
N ARG A 114 1.18 -11.72 2.09
CA ARG A 114 0.20 -11.33 3.11
C ARG A 114 -0.43 -9.96 2.82
N LEU A 115 -0.59 -9.60 1.55
CA LEU A 115 -1.13 -8.30 1.14
C LEU A 115 -2.54 -8.04 1.65
N ASP A 116 -3.40 -9.06 1.67
CA ASP A 116 -4.80 -8.93 2.12
C ASP A 116 -4.92 -8.55 3.60
N GLN A 117 -3.84 -8.71 4.38
CA GLN A 117 -3.78 -8.40 5.80
C GLN A 117 -3.07 -7.07 6.08
N PHE A 118 -2.56 -6.39 5.05
CA PHE A 118 -1.84 -5.13 5.23
C PHE A 118 -2.82 -4.00 5.57
N ASP A 119 -2.70 -3.45 6.78
CA ASP A 119 -3.46 -2.29 7.22
C ASP A 119 -2.60 -1.01 7.18
N PRO A 120 -2.91 -0.03 6.30
CA PRO A 120 -2.18 1.24 6.22
C PRO A 120 -2.29 2.08 7.51
N PHE A 121 -3.29 1.82 8.36
CA PHE A 121 -3.47 2.52 9.63
C PHE A 121 -2.72 1.90 10.81
N ALA A 122 -2.28 0.65 10.69
CA ALA A 122 -1.45 -0.05 11.68
C ALA A 122 0.05 0.19 11.49
N VAL A 123 0.46 0.79 10.37
CA VAL A 123 1.88 1.09 10.07
C VAL A 123 2.48 2.00 11.17
N PRO A 124 3.64 1.63 11.75
CA PRO A 124 4.22 2.35 12.88
C PRO A 124 4.55 3.80 12.54
N THR A 125 4.40 4.67 13.54
CA THR A 125 4.78 6.09 13.45
C THR A 125 6.18 6.28 14.01
N ILE A 126 6.86 7.35 13.60
CA ILE A 126 8.20 7.65 14.13
C ILE A 126 8.18 7.80 15.65
N THR A 127 7.15 8.46 16.20
CA THR A 127 7.01 8.69 17.63
C THR A 127 6.75 7.40 18.41
N SER A 128 5.92 6.48 17.89
CA SER A 128 5.72 5.18 18.54
C SER A 128 7.01 4.37 18.59
N LEU A 129 7.78 4.37 17.50
CA LEU A 129 9.07 3.68 17.46
C LEU A 129 10.09 4.28 18.43
N CYS A 130 10.15 5.61 18.55
CA CYS A 130 11.01 6.27 19.55
C CYS A 130 10.62 5.83 20.98
N HIS A 131 9.33 5.85 21.32
CA HIS A 131 8.87 5.40 22.63
C HIS A 131 9.18 3.93 22.92
N GLU A 132 9.03 3.05 21.93
CA GLU A 132 9.39 1.64 22.05
C GLU A 132 10.89 1.46 22.31
N LEU A 133 11.75 2.25 21.65
CA LEU A 133 13.20 2.23 21.87
C LEU A 133 13.59 2.75 23.26
N ASP A 134 13.00 3.86 23.70
CA ASP A 134 13.28 4.44 25.02
C ASP A 134 12.89 3.47 26.14
N THR A 135 11.73 2.81 26.00
CA THR A 135 11.28 1.77 26.94
C THR A 135 12.22 0.57 26.93
N ALA A 136 12.62 0.09 25.74
CA ALA A 136 13.47 -1.08 25.59
C ALA A 136 14.96 -0.85 25.93
N GLY A 137 15.38 0.41 26.07
CA GLY A 137 16.69 0.83 26.56
C GLY A 137 16.72 1.03 28.08
N SER A 138 15.61 1.41 28.70
CA SER A 138 15.50 1.62 30.14
C SER A 138 15.64 0.32 30.98
N ASP A 139 15.47 -0.85 30.36
CA ASP A 139 15.66 -2.16 31.01
C ASP A 139 17.16 -2.56 31.13
N GLY A 140 18.10 -1.69 30.75
CA GLY A 140 19.53 -2.03 30.60
C GLY A 140 20.55 -1.07 31.20
N GLU A 141 20.16 -0.04 31.96
CA GLU A 141 21.12 0.91 32.54
C GLU A 141 21.12 0.82 34.08
N GLN A 142 22.00 -0.05 34.59
CA GLN A 142 22.68 0.20 35.86
C GLN A 142 23.86 1.12 35.49
N GLU A 143 23.82 2.36 35.98
CA GLU A 143 24.76 3.43 35.67
C GLU A 143 26.21 3.00 35.95
N ASP A 144 27.09 3.12 34.94
CA ASP A 144 28.50 3.39 35.19
C ASP A 144 28.97 4.52 34.27
N VAL A 145 29.46 5.58 34.91
CA VAL A 145 29.87 6.84 34.30
C VAL A 145 31.27 6.67 33.74
N GLY A 146 31.40 6.29 32.47
CA GLY A 146 32.72 6.22 31.84
C GLY A 146 32.71 5.84 30.35
N GLU A 147 33.26 6.73 29.53
CA GLU A 147 33.61 6.55 28.10
C GLU A 147 32.48 6.55 27.06
N MET A 148 32.32 7.71 26.43
CA MET A 148 31.64 7.92 25.16
C MET A 148 32.36 7.17 24.02
N LYS A 149 32.02 5.88 23.84
CA LYS A 149 32.26 5.13 22.60
C LYS A 149 30.90 4.73 22.01
N PRO A 150 30.61 4.99 20.72
CA PRO A 150 29.34 4.64 20.10
C PRO A 150 29.30 3.13 19.82
N LYS A 151 29.21 2.31 20.88
CA LYS A 151 29.08 0.86 20.77
C LYS A 151 27.63 0.54 20.40
N ARG A 152 27.36 0.49 19.09
CA ARG A 152 26.31 -0.31 18.45
C ARG A 152 24.88 -0.11 18.97
N ARG A 153 24.30 1.07 18.71
CA ARG A 153 22.83 1.28 18.52
C ARG A 153 22.20 0.42 17.40
N ALA A 154 22.99 -0.45 16.76
CA ALA A 154 22.69 -1.08 15.47
C ALA A 154 21.68 -2.24 15.54
N ARG A 155 21.09 -2.56 16.70
CA ARG A 155 20.13 -3.68 16.82
C ARG A 155 18.87 -3.36 17.61
N ASP A 156 18.69 -2.12 18.06
CA ASP A 156 17.54 -1.77 18.92
C ASP A 156 16.22 -1.77 18.14
N TYR A 157 16.26 -1.52 16.82
CA TYR A 157 15.08 -1.61 15.96
C TYR A 157 14.42 -3.00 15.98
N LYS A 158 15.16 -4.07 16.30
CA LYS A 158 14.60 -5.42 16.41
C LYS A 158 13.63 -5.58 17.58
N LYS A 159 13.73 -4.69 18.57
CA LYS A 159 12.81 -4.62 19.72
C LYS A 159 11.58 -3.77 19.43
N THR A 160 11.49 -3.19 18.23
CA THR A 160 10.39 -2.32 17.83
C THR A 160 9.44 -3.00 16.85
N SER A 161 8.26 -2.43 16.70
CA SER A 161 7.26 -2.75 15.68
C SER A 161 7.74 -2.56 14.25
N LEU A 162 8.92 -1.96 14.03
CA LEU A 162 9.55 -1.86 12.70
C LEU A 162 10.22 -3.18 12.27
N ALA A 163 10.59 -4.04 13.22
CA ALA A 163 11.31 -5.29 12.96
C ALA A 163 10.69 -6.20 11.88
N PRO A 164 9.38 -6.50 11.87
CA PRO A 164 8.79 -7.36 10.84
C PRO A 164 8.95 -6.80 9.42
N TYR A 165 8.88 -5.47 9.26
CA TYR A 165 9.03 -4.82 7.96
C TYR A 165 10.48 -4.83 7.45
N VAL A 166 11.45 -4.77 8.37
CA VAL A 166 12.87 -4.93 8.02
C VAL A 166 13.16 -6.34 7.52
N ARG A 167 12.53 -7.37 8.13
CA ARG A 167 12.69 -8.76 7.67
C ARG A 167 12.19 -8.98 6.24
N VAL A 168 11.08 -8.34 5.85
CA VAL A 168 10.58 -8.38 4.46
C VAL A 168 11.62 -7.79 3.51
N PHE A 169 12.27 -6.69 3.92
CA PHE A 169 13.33 -6.08 3.12
C PHE A 169 14.59 -6.95 3.03
N GLU A 170 15.02 -7.55 4.13
CA GLU A 170 16.17 -8.47 4.17
C GLU A 170 15.97 -9.63 3.18
N GLN A 171 14.78 -10.27 3.19
CA GLN A 171 14.43 -11.34 2.25
C GLN A 171 14.47 -10.88 0.78
N PHE A 172 14.00 -9.65 0.50
CA PHE A 172 14.06 -9.08 -0.84
C PHE A 172 15.52 -8.87 -1.31
N VAL A 173 16.38 -8.33 -0.44
CA VAL A 173 17.80 -8.12 -0.74
C VAL A 173 18.52 -9.45 -0.95
N GLU A 174 18.28 -10.45 -0.10
CA GLU A 174 18.83 -11.80 -0.27
C GLU A 174 18.42 -12.45 -1.61
N GLY A 175 17.17 -12.24 -2.02
CA GLY A 175 16.68 -12.68 -3.33
C GLY A 175 17.41 -11.99 -4.49
N MET A 176 17.64 -10.68 -4.40
CA MET A 176 18.41 -9.93 -5.40
C MET A 176 19.87 -10.39 -5.48
N GLU A 177 20.51 -10.62 -4.34
CA GLU A 177 21.89 -11.11 -4.28
C GLU A 177 22.04 -12.49 -4.90
N SER A 178 21.09 -13.38 -4.61
CA SER A 178 21.06 -14.74 -5.16
C SER A 178 20.89 -14.73 -6.69
N ALA A 179 19.98 -13.89 -7.20
CA ALA A 179 19.76 -13.74 -8.64
C ALA A 179 21.01 -13.21 -9.36
N ARG A 180 21.64 -12.16 -8.82
CA ARG A 180 22.88 -11.58 -9.38
C ARG A 180 24.04 -12.57 -9.38
N ARG A 181 24.17 -13.39 -8.31
CA ARG A 181 25.18 -14.44 -8.23
C ARG A 181 24.94 -15.53 -9.28
N GLY A 182 23.69 -15.95 -9.47
CA GLY A 182 23.32 -16.94 -10.49
C GLY A 182 23.57 -16.45 -11.92
N GLU A 183 23.29 -15.18 -12.21
CA GLU A 183 23.55 -14.56 -13.52
C GLU A 183 25.04 -14.48 -13.83
N ARG A 184 25.86 -14.09 -12.84
CA ARG A 184 27.32 -14.01 -12.98
C ARG A 184 27.95 -15.38 -13.25
N ILE A 185 27.41 -16.45 -12.65
CA ILE A 185 27.88 -17.83 -12.88
C ILE A 185 27.52 -18.30 -14.30
N ARG A 186 26.31 -17.97 -14.79
CA ARG A 186 25.89 -18.30 -16.18
C ARG A 186 26.75 -17.59 -17.22
N GLN A 187 27.01 -16.29 -17.03
CA GLN A 187 27.88 -15.50 -17.92
C GLN A 187 29.33 -16.00 -17.93
N SER A 188 29.81 -16.62 -16.85
CA SER A 188 31.15 -17.23 -16.81
C SER A 188 31.24 -18.64 -17.40
N GLY A 189 30.10 -19.30 -17.66
CA GLY A 189 30.02 -20.65 -18.24
C GLY A 189 29.94 -20.68 -19.77
N GLU A 190 29.56 -19.56 -20.39
CA GLU A 190 29.63 -19.35 -21.85
C GLU A 190 30.98 -18.71 -22.20
N GLY A 191 32.05 -19.51 -22.18
CA GLY A 191 33.32 -19.13 -22.78
C GLY A 191 33.22 -19.11 -24.32
N PRO A 192 33.94 -18.22 -25.02
CA PRO A 192 33.82 -18.05 -26.47
C PRO A 192 34.19 -19.35 -27.21
N GLN A 193 33.36 -19.75 -28.18
CA GLN A 193 33.72 -20.74 -29.21
C GLN A 193 34.79 -20.20 -30.14
#